data_AF-A0A0W0ZXP4-F1
#
_entry.id   AF-A0A0W0ZXP4-F1
#
_cell.length_a   1.000
_cell.length_b   1.000
_cell.length_c   1.000
_cell.angle_alpha   90.00
_cell.angle_beta   90.00
_cell.angle_gamma   90.00
#
_symmetry.space_group_name_H-M   'P 1'
#
loop_
_entity.id
_entity.type
_entity.pdbx_description
1 polymer ?
#
loop_
_entity_poly.entity_id
_entity_poly.type
_entity_poly.pdbx_seq_one_letter_code
_entity_poly.pdbx_strand_id
1 'polypeptide(L)'
;MRQINDNQYTQFTPKERVNLTFAALSRGDETEADRLWQTCPRYRYVAHDFEYTLGVSALTVLGSLFFEKCVTHYNLIKRAELLIMGSEQDLEYEEKEGFDDFAIQARKFIELLNKTQQTHISKLKGLFEGFRQFCSEEGFDSENILRTIPVHGCCHDLDALLASDIQIDPQHVSQVKDIFLEQWRH
;
A
#
# COMPACT_ATOMS: atom_id res chain seq x y z
N MET A 1 33.38 -39.31 -41.06
CA MET A 1 32.87 -38.29 -40.13
C MET A 1 33.67 -38.39 -38.84
N ARG A 2 34.44 -37.36 -38.47
CA ARG A 2 35.17 -37.33 -37.20
C ARG A 2 34.16 -37.09 -36.07
N GLN A 3 34.06 -38.01 -35.11
CA GLN A 3 33.44 -37.73 -33.82
C GLN A 3 34.32 -36.70 -33.11
N ILE A 4 33.96 -35.43 -33.18
CA ILE A 4 34.57 -34.38 -32.37
C ILE A 4 34.08 -34.61 -30.94
N ASN A 5 35.04 -34.65 -30.02
CA ASN A 5 34.83 -35.06 -28.64
C ASN A 5 34.19 -33.88 -27.88
N ASP A 6 32.86 -33.91 -27.67
CA ASP A 6 32.08 -32.84 -27.03
C ASP A 6 32.60 -32.42 -25.63
N ASN A 7 33.44 -33.26 -25.02
CA ASN A 7 34.21 -32.96 -23.81
C ASN A 7 35.22 -31.79 -23.96
N GLN A 8 35.58 -31.36 -25.16
CA GLN A 8 36.47 -30.20 -25.33
C GLN A 8 35.80 -28.87 -24.97
N TYR A 9 34.47 -28.80 -25.01
CA TYR A 9 33.79 -27.54 -24.73
C TYR A 9 33.63 -27.27 -23.24
N THR A 10 33.62 -28.31 -22.40
CA THR A 10 33.38 -28.21 -20.95
C THR A 10 34.43 -27.37 -20.20
N GLN A 11 35.62 -27.18 -20.79
CA GLN A 11 36.69 -26.34 -20.23
C GLN A 11 36.48 -24.83 -20.42
N PHE A 12 35.61 -24.41 -21.34
CA PHE A 12 35.43 -22.99 -21.64
C PHE A 12 34.51 -22.31 -20.64
N THR A 13 34.92 -21.12 -20.18
CA THR A 13 34.09 -20.22 -19.39
C THR A 13 32.90 -19.70 -20.21
N PRO A 14 31.83 -19.19 -19.57
CA PRO A 14 30.69 -18.63 -20.30
C PRO A 14 31.07 -17.53 -21.30
N LYS A 15 32.01 -16.64 -20.93
CA LYS A 15 32.46 -15.54 -21.79
C LYS A 15 33.23 -16.05 -23.02
N GLU A 16 34.08 -17.05 -22.85
CA GLU A 16 34.81 -17.67 -23.96
C GLU A 16 33.87 -18.39 -24.94
N ARG A 17 32.85 -19.09 -24.41
CA ARG A 17 31.82 -19.73 -25.22
C ARG A 17 31.06 -18.73 -26.07
N VAL A 18 30.62 -17.60 -25.49
CA VAL A 18 29.95 -16.53 -26.25
C VAL A 18 30.81 -16.08 -27.44
N ASN A 19 32.10 -15.81 -27.20
CA ASN A 19 33.02 -15.40 -28.27
C ASN A 19 33.18 -16.48 -29.35
N LEU A 20 33.31 -17.75 -28.95
CA LEU A 20 33.44 -18.87 -29.88
C LEU A 20 32.16 -19.10 -30.69
N THR A 21 30.99 -18.96 -30.06
CA THR A 21 29.69 -19.07 -30.74
C THR A 21 29.55 -18.01 -31.82
N PHE A 22 29.82 -16.74 -31.51
CA PHE A 22 29.76 -15.69 -32.53
C PHE A 22 30.84 -15.83 -33.61
N ALA A 23 32.02 -16.35 -33.27
CA ALA A 23 33.05 -16.66 -34.26
C ALA A 23 32.66 -17.84 -35.19
N ALA A 24 31.89 -18.81 -34.70
CA ALA A 24 31.35 -19.90 -35.52
C ALA A 24 30.23 -19.38 -36.45
N LEU A 25 29.29 -18.61 -35.91
CA LEU A 25 28.23 -17.97 -36.68
C LEU A 25 28.78 -17.04 -37.77
N SER A 26 29.84 -16.27 -37.49
CA SER A 26 30.44 -15.38 -38.50
C SER A 26 31.09 -16.12 -39.67
N ARG A 27 31.35 -17.42 -39.54
CA ARG A 27 31.86 -18.30 -40.60
C ARG A 27 30.77 -19.19 -41.22
N GLY A 28 29.51 -19.01 -40.81
CA GLY A 28 28.38 -19.85 -41.25
C GLY A 28 28.37 -21.27 -40.67
N ASP A 29 29.15 -21.53 -39.61
CA ASP A 29 29.22 -22.85 -38.96
C ASP A 29 28.18 -22.95 -37.84
N GLU A 30 26.91 -23.09 -38.23
CA GLU A 30 25.78 -23.21 -37.29
C GLU A 30 25.88 -24.48 -36.44
N THR A 31 26.46 -25.55 -36.98
CA THR A 31 26.64 -26.82 -36.26
C THR A 31 27.59 -26.65 -35.06
N GLU A 32 28.68 -25.90 -35.24
CA GLU A 32 29.59 -25.59 -34.14
C GLU A 32 28.95 -24.65 -33.11
N ALA A 33 28.16 -23.67 -33.55
CA ALA A 33 27.41 -22.78 -32.68
C ALA A 33 26.42 -23.57 -31.80
N ASP A 34 25.70 -24.52 -32.39
CA ASP A 34 24.78 -25.42 -31.70
C ASP A 34 25.49 -26.33 -30.70
N ARG A 35 26.66 -26.89 -31.03
CA ARG A 35 27.45 -27.69 -30.07
C ARG A 35 27.89 -26.86 -28.86
N LEU A 36 28.38 -25.64 -29.09
CA LEU A 36 28.77 -24.73 -28.01
C LEU A 36 27.59 -24.38 -27.09
N TRP A 37 26.39 -24.24 -27.66
CA TRP A 37 25.16 -24.01 -26.92
C TRP A 37 24.73 -25.24 -26.12
N GLN A 38 24.67 -26.41 -26.77
CA GLN A 38 24.18 -27.64 -26.14
C GLN A 38 25.08 -28.17 -25.03
N THR A 39 26.39 -27.96 -25.13
CA THR A 39 27.40 -28.40 -24.16
C THR A 39 27.66 -27.38 -23.05
N CYS A 40 26.95 -26.25 -23.03
CA CYS A 40 27.08 -25.25 -21.97
C CYS A 40 26.65 -25.86 -20.62
N PRO A 41 27.40 -25.64 -19.51
CA PRO A 41 27.02 -26.14 -18.20
C PRO A 41 25.61 -25.69 -17.83
N ARG A 42 24.72 -26.65 -17.63
CA ARG A 42 23.33 -26.39 -17.25
C ARG A 42 23.24 -26.40 -15.73
N TYR A 43 23.00 -25.24 -15.14
CA TYR A 43 22.70 -25.12 -13.73
C TYR A 43 21.19 -25.22 -13.51
N ARG A 44 20.79 -25.93 -12.46
CA ARG A 44 19.42 -25.86 -11.96
C ARG A 44 19.36 -24.68 -11.00
N TYR A 45 18.54 -23.69 -11.32
CA TYR A 45 18.22 -22.62 -10.39
C TYR A 45 16.85 -22.88 -9.78
N VAL A 46 16.70 -22.51 -8.51
CA VAL A 46 15.41 -22.39 -7.84
C VAL A 46 15.14 -20.90 -7.78
N ALA A 47 14.00 -20.47 -8.33
CA ALA A 47 13.53 -19.10 -8.23
C ALA A 47 12.33 -19.06 -7.28
N HIS A 48 12.15 -17.91 -6.61
CA HIS A 48 10.89 -17.64 -5.92
C HIS A 48 9.78 -17.46 -6.94
N ASP A 49 8.58 -17.85 -6.54
CA ASP A 49 7.38 -17.63 -7.33
C ASP A 49 7.18 -16.12 -7.56
N PHE A 50 7.15 -15.72 -8.83
CA PHE A 50 7.14 -14.31 -9.19
C PHE A 50 5.82 -13.64 -8.77
N GLU A 51 4.69 -14.33 -8.96
CA GLU A 51 3.36 -13.83 -8.61
C GLU A 51 3.25 -13.61 -7.10
N TYR A 52 3.77 -14.54 -6.30
CA TYR A 52 3.86 -14.38 -4.85
C TYR A 52 4.69 -13.15 -4.46
N THR A 53 5.89 -12.99 -5.02
CA THR A 53 6.76 -11.85 -4.67
C THR A 53 6.16 -10.51 -5.08
N LEU A 54 5.48 -10.46 -6.22
CA LEU A 54 4.78 -9.27 -6.70
C LEU A 54 3.60 -8.94 -5.78
N GLY A 55 2.79 -9.94 -5.42
CA GLY A 55 1.64 -9.75 -4.52
C GLY A 55 2.04 -9.25 -3.14
N VAL A 56 3.10 -9.79 -2.53
CA VAL A 56 3.64 -9.30 -1.25
C VAL A 56 4.10 -7.85 -1.36
N SER A 57 4.78 -7.51 -2.46
CA SER A 57 5.27 -6.14 -2.70
C SER A 57 4.09 -5.17 -2.87
N ALA A 58 3.09 -5.54 -3.66
CA ALA A 58 1.89 -4.74 -3.88
C ALA A 58 1.11 -4.52 -2.57
N LEU A 59 0.87 -5.56 -1.77
CA LEU A 59 0.22 -5.43 -0.46
C LEU A 59 1.00 -4.54 0.51
N THR A 60 2.33 -4.52 0.42
CA THR A 60 3.18 -3.61 1.22
C THR A 60 2.95 -2.15 0.83
N VAL A 61 2.84 -1.87 -0.47
CA VAL A 61 2.52 -0.52 -0.98
C VAL A 61 1.11 -0.11 -0.58
N LEU A 62 0.13 -0.99 -0.74
CA LEU A 62 -1.26 -0.73 -0.34
C LEU A 62 -1.38 -0.51 1.18
N GLY A 63 -0.64 -1.27 1.98
CA GLY A 63 -0.57 -1.06 3.43
C GLY A 63 0.02 0.31 3.79
N SER A 64 1.00 0.80 3.02
CA SER A 64 1.56 2.15 3.21
C SER A 64 0.55 3.24 2.86
N LEU A 65 -0.21 3.07 1.77
CA LEU A 65 -1.30 3.97 1.40
C LEU A 65 -2.40 4.00 2.48
N PHE A 66 -2.80 2.82 2.96
CA PHE A 66 -3.75 2.68 4.07
C PHE A 66 -3.27 3.45 5.31
N PHE A 67 -2.01 3.24 5.71
CA PHE A 67 -1.40 3.91 6.86
C PHE A 67 -1.45 5.43 6.73
N GLU A 68 -1.03 5.96 5.58
CA GLU A 68 -1.04 7.40 5.31
C GLU A 68 -2.44 8.00 5.45
N LYS A 69 -3.46 7.36 4.87
CA LYS A 69 -4.85 7.84 4.94
C LYS A 69 -5.42 7.72 6.36
N CYS A 70 -5.12 6.63 7.06
CA CYS A 70 -5.52 6.43 8.44
C CYS A 70 -4.97 7.55 9.33
N VAL A 71 -3.66 7.79 9.28
CA VAL A 71 -2.99 8.84 10.07
C VAL A 71 -3.50 10.22 9.70
N THR A 72 -3.75 10.48 8.41
CA THR A 72 -4.30 11.77 7.95
C THR A 72 -5.67 12.04 8.56
N HIS A 73 -6.60 11.09 8.48
CA HIS A 73 -7.93 11.26 9.07
C HIS A 73 -7.86 11.37 10.58
N TYR A 74 -7.07 10.53 11.25
CA TYR A 74 -6.84 10.61 12.68
C TYR A 74 -6.34 11.99 13.13
N ASN A 75 -5.30 12.52 12.48
CA ASN A 75 -4.75 13.84 12.82
C ASN A 75 -5.77 14.97 12.62
N LEU A 76 -6.62 14.89 11.60
CA LEU A 76 -7.68 15.87 11.38
C LEU A 76 -8.77 15.79 12.45
N ILE A 77 -9.11 14.60 12.92
CA ILE A 77 -10.04 14.38 14.05
C ILE A 77 -9.47 15.01 15.32
N LYS A 78 -8.21 14.72 15.65
CA LYS A 78 -7.54 15.26 16.84
C LYS A 78 -7.33 16.76 16.79
N ARG A 79 -7.05 17.31 15.60
CA ARG A 79 -6.96 18.76 15.43
C ARG A 79 -8.31 19.44 15.62
N ALA A 80 -9.40 18.85 15.11
CA ALA A 80 -10.74 19.37 15.35
C ALA A 80 -11.10 19.33 16.84
N GLU A 81 -10.79 18.23 17.53
CA GLU A 81 -11.01 18.07 18.98
C GLU A 81 -10.31 19.17 19.80
N LEU A 82 -9.03 19.44 19.52
CA LEU A 82 -8.27 20.50 20.20
C LEU A 82 -8.85 21.90 19.93
N LEU A 83 -9.27 22.17 18.69
CA LEU A 83 -9.87 23.46 18.34
C LEU A 83 -11.24 23.65 18.99
N ILE A 84 -12.06 22.60 19.06
CA ILE A 84 -13.35 22.63 19.75
C ILE A 84 -13.13 22.97 21.23
N MET A 85 -12.22 22.27 21.91
CA MET A 85 -11.92 22.50 23.32
C MET A 85 -11.48 23.96 23.59
N GLY A 86 -10.61 24.52 22.74
CA GLY A 86 -10.19 25.92 22.88
C GLY A 86 -11.35 26.89 22.65
N SER A 87 -12.16 26.67 21.60
CA SER A 87 -13.30 27.53 21.30
C SER A 87 -14.43 27.43 22.33
N GLU A 88 -14.59 26.30 23.01
CA GLU A 88 -15.53 26.16 24.13
C GLU A 88 -15.09 27.00 25.34
N GLN A 89 -13.79 27.08 25.62
CA GLN A 89 -13.24 27.94 26.67
C GLN A 89 -13.42 29.43 26.33
N ASP A 90 -13.14 29.80 25.08
CA ASP A 90 -13.36 31.17 24.60
C ASP A 90 -14.84 31.56 24.68
N LEU A 91 -15.74 30.65 24.26
CA LEU A 91 -17.18 30.84 24.34
C LEU A 91 -17.65 31.07 25.79
N GLU A 92 -17.19 30.26 26.74
CA GLU A 92 -17.54 30.42 28.15
C GLU A 92 -17.13 31.80 28.68
N TYR A 93 -15.92 32.27 28.31
CA TYR A 93 -15.43 33.59 28.68
C TYR A 93 -16.26 34.71 28.03
N GLU A 94 -16.53 34.63 26.74
CA GLU A 94 -17.27 35.64 25.98
C GLU A 94 -18.71 35.78 26.48
N GLU A 95 -19.39 34.66 26.79
CA GLU A 95 -20.73 34.67 27.38
C GLU A 95 -20.74 35.32 28.76
N LYS A 96 -19.71 35.06 29.57
CA LYS A 96 -19.58 35.64 30.91
C LYS A 96 -19.36 37.16 30.87
N GLU A 97 -18.56 37.65 29.92
CA GLU A 97 -18.25 39.07 29.77
C GLU A 97 -19.30 39.85 28.94
N GLY A 98 -20.30 39.15 28.37
CA GLY A 98 -21.37 39.77 27.59
C GLY A 98 -20.96 40.18 26.16
N PHE A 99 -19.99 39.47 25.57
CA PHE A 99 -19.51 39.69 24.21
C PHE A 99 -20.33 38.90 23.18
N ASP A 100 -21.61 39.26 23.03
CA ASP A 100 -22.61 38.50 22.26
C ASP A 100 -22.18 38.16 20.82
N ASP A 101 -21.59 39.12 20.10
CA ASP A 101 -21.15 38.91 18.71
C ASP A 101 -20.04 37.85 18.62
N PHE A 102 -19.10 37.85 19.55
CA PHE A 102 -18.00 36.88 19.60
C PHE A 102 -18.52 35.50 19.98
N ALA A 103 -19.37 35.41 21.01
CA ALA A 103 -19.99 34.16 21.43
C ALA A 103 -20.79 33.49 20.29
N ILE A 104 -21.51 34.28 19.48
CA ILE A 104 -22.20 33.76 18.28
C ILE A 104 -21.22 33.17 17.27
N GLN A 105 -20.06 33.79 17.05
CA GLN A 105 -19.04 33.26 16.14
C GLN A 105 -18.38 32.00 16.69
N ALA A 106 -18.05 31.96 17.98
CA ALA A 106 -17.48 30.79 18.63
C ALA A 106 -18.41 29.56 18.50
N ARG A 107 -19.71 29.73 18.77
CA ARG A 107 -20.72 28.66 18.58
C ARG A 107 -20.75 28.13 17.14
N LYS A 108 -20.77 29.03 16.14
CA LYS A 108 -20.77 28.64 14.72
C LYS A 108 -19.49 27.89 14.34
N PHE A 109 -18.35 28.31 14.87
CA PHE A 109 -17.07 27.67 14.62
C PHE A 109 -17.01 26.27 15.25
N ILE A 110 -17.48 26.12 16.49
CA ILE A 110 -17.63 24.82 17.16
C ILE A 110 -18.55 23.88 16.35
N GLU A 111 -19.69 24.37 15.87
CA GLU A 111 -20.61 23.57 15.05
C GLU A 111 -19.94 23.08 13.76
N LEU A 112 -19.20 23.96 13.08
CA LEU A 112 -18.43 23.62 11.87
C LEU A 112 -17.38 22.54 12.17
N LEU A 113 -16.59 22.72 13.24
CA LEU A 113 -15.54 21.78 13.62
C LEU A 113 -16.12 20.42 14.02
N ASN A 114 -17.22 20.39 14.76
CA ASN A 114 -17.92 19.13 15.09
C ASN A 114 -18.34 18.38 13.83
N LYS A 115 -18.93 19.08 12.85
CA LYS A 115 -19.29 18.48 11.57
C LYS A 115 -18.07 17.95 10.80
N THR A 116 -16.97 18.69 10.80
CA THR A 116 -15.71 18.26 10.19
C THR A 116 -15.13 17.03 10.88
N GLN A 117 -15.13 17.00 12.22
CA GLN A 117 -14.67 15.87 13.01
C GLN A 117 -15.49 14.62 12.70
N GLN A 118 -16.82 14.71 12.74
CA GLN A 118 -17.73 13.62 12.39
C GLN A 118 -17.51 13.11 10.97
N THR A 119 -17.30 14.03 10.01
CA THR A 119 -16.98 13.66 8.61
C THR A 119 -15.70 12.83 8.54
N HIS A 120 -14.64 13.23 9.26
CA HIS A 120 -13.39 12.48 9.24
C HIS A 120 -13.45 11.15 10.00
N ILE A 121 -14.25 11.05 11.08
CA ILE A 121 -14.52 9.76 11.74
C ILE A 121 -15.24 8.83 10.78
N SER A 122 -16.27 9.31 10.08
CA SER A 122 -16.99 8.53 9.06
C SER A 122 -16.04 8.04 7.96
N LYS A 123 -15.15 8.91 7.45
CA LYS A 123 -14.13 8.55 6.46
C LYS A 123 -13.11 7.54 6.97
N LEU A 124 -12.65 7.69 8.21
CA LEU A 124 -11.74 6.75 8.85
C LEU A 124 -12.38 5.36 8.95
N LYS A 125 -13.64 5.27 9.39
CA LYS A 125 -14.39 4.01 9.41
C LYS A 125 -14.57 3.44 8.00
N GLY A 126 -14.89 4.30 7.03
CA GLY A 126 -15.02 3.92 5.63
C GLY A 126 -13.72 3.40 5.00
N LEU A 127 -12.57 3.92 5.43
CA LEU A 127 -11.25 3.44 5.00
C LEU A 127 -11.02 1.98 5.42
N PHE A 128 -11.31 1.65 6.69
CA PHE A 128 -11.20 0.28 7.20
C PHE A 128 -12.15 -0.66 6.48
N GLU A 129 -13.41 -0.27 6.33
CA GLU A 129 -14.41 -1.11 5.68
C GLU A 129 -14.11 -1.31 4.18
N GLY A 130 -13.72 -0.25 3.47
CA GLY A 130 -13.33 -0.34 2.06
C GLY A 130 -12.12 -1.25 1.85
N PHE A 131 -11.13 -1.18 2.74
CA PHE A 131 -9.98 -2.10 2.72
C PHE A 131 -10.39 -3.55 2.98
N ARG A 132 -11.28 -3.81 3.95
CA ARG A 132 -11.81 -5.16 4.21
C ARG A 132 -12.56 -5.72 3.01
N GLN A 133 -13.37 -4.90 2.33
CA GLN A 133 -14.08 -5.32 1.12
C GLN A 133 -13.12 -5.63 -0.02
N PHE A 134 -12.09 -4.79 -0.24
CA PHE A 134 -11.03 -5.06 -1.19
C PHE A 134 -10.36 -6.42 -0.91
N CYS A 135 -9.92 -6.66 0.33
CA CYS A 135 -9.31 -7.93 0.70
C CYS A 135 -10.26 -9.11 0.50
N SER A 136 -11.53 -8.97 0.86
CA SER A 136 -12.52 -10.03 0.66
C SER A 136 -12.74 -10.37 -0.81
N GLU A 137 -12.73 -9.38 -1.70
CA GLU A 137 -12.88 -9.60 -3.15
C GLU A 137 -11.67 -10.32 -3.76
N GLU A 138 -10.46 -10.00 -3.30
CA GLU A 138 -9.21 -10.61 -3.80
C GLU A 138 -8.79 -11.86 -2.99
N GLY A 139 -9.60 -12.30 -2.03
CA GLY A 139 -9.37 -13.54 -1.27
C GLY A 139 -8.32 -13.44 -0.17
N PHE A 140 -8.03 -12.23 0.32
CA PHE A 140 -7.09 -11.96 1.40
C PHE A 140 -7.73 -11.86 2.78
N ASP A 141 -6.96 -12.24 3.80
CA ASP A 141 -7.30 -12.00 5.21
C ASP A 141 -6.90 -10.57 5.60
N SER A 142 -7.88 -9.66 5.57
CA SER A 142 -7.69 -8.25 5.92
C SER A 142 -7.13 -8.05 7.33
N GLU A 143 -7.54 -8.84 8.31
CA GLU A 143 -7.13 -8.66 9.71
C GLU A 143 -5.66 -9.05 9.90
N ASN A 144 -5.20 -10.10 9.22
CA ASN A 144 -3.77 -10.44 9.20
C ASN A 144 -2.94 -9.35 8.51
N ILE A 145 -3.43 -8.76 7.42
CA ILE A 145 -2.72 -7.67 6.74
C ILE A 145 -2.70 -6.41 7.61
N LEU A 146 -3.84 -5.99 8.17
CA LEU A 146 -3.94 -4.81 9.03
C LEU A 146 -3.02 -4.88 10.25
N ARG A 147 -2.80 -6.08 10.82
CA ARG A 147 -1.83 -6.29 11.91
C ARG A 147 -0.39 -6.00 11.53
N THR A 148 -0.04 -6.06 10.24
CA THR A 148 1.31 -5.70 9.77
C THR A 148 1.50 -4.18 9.68
N ILE A 149 0.42 -3.41 9.69
CA ILE A 149 0.44 -1.96 9.53
C ILE A 149 0.50 -1.30 10.93
N PRO A 150 1.50 -0.45 11.22
CA PRO A 150 1.76 0.06 12.57
C PRO A 150 0.82 1.22 12.99
N VAL A 151 -0.49 1.11 12.75
CA VAL A 151 -1.46 2.19 13.04
C VAL A 151 -1.62 2.48 14.53
N HIS A 152 -1.60 1.46 15.39
CA HIS A 152 -1.80 1.62 16.84
C HIS A 152 -0.66 2.38 17.54
N GLY A 153 0.53 2.43 16.93
CA GLY A 153 1.63 3.25 17.42
C GLY A 153 1.43 4.75 17.22
N CYS A 154 0.56 5.14 16.27
CA CYS A 154 0.29 6.53 15.91
C CYS A 154 -1.11 7.01 16.30
N CYS A 155 -2.06 6.08 16.43
CA CYS A 155 -3.47 6.37 16.65
C CYS A 155 -3.96 5.68 17.95
N HIS A 156 -3.81 6.35 19.09
CA HIS A 156 -3.97 5.70 20.40
C HIS A 156 -5.40 5.33 20.79
N ASP A 157 -6.39 6.11 20.38
CA ASP A 157 -7.82 5.88 20.64
C ASP A 157 -8.58 5.45 19.37
N LEU A 158 -7.85 4.88 18.40
CA LEU A 158 -8.42 4.42 17.13
C LEU A 158 -9.61 3.48 17.33
N ASP A 159 -9.49 2.51 18.23
CA ASP A 159 -10.57 1.55 18.50
C ASP A 159 -11.85 2.25 18.99
N ALA A 160 -11.72 3.27 19.84
CA ALA A 160 -12.86 4.05 20.31
C ALA A 160 -13.51 4.86 19.17
N LEU A 161 -12.70 5.45 18.28
CA LEU A 161 -13.19 6.16 17.10
C LEU A 161 -13.94 5.20 16.14
N LEU A 162 -13.41 4.00 15.91
CA LEU A 162 -14.03 2.99 15.07
C LEU A 162 -15.33 2.43 15.68
N ALA A 163 -15.40 2.32 17.01
CA ALA A 163 -16.58 1.87 17.74
C ALA A 163 -17.67 2.94 17.92
N SER A 164 -17.40 4.21 17.58
CA SER A 164 -18.37 5.31 17.72
C SER A 164 -19.64 5.10 16.90
N ASP A 165 -20.75 5.72 17.32
CA ASP A 165 -22.06 5.65 16.65
C ASP A 165 -22.14 6.44 15.31
N ILE A 166 -21.06 7.13 14.94
CA ILE A 166 -20.97 7.90 13.70
C ILE A 166 -21.11 6.94 12.51
N GLN A 167 -22.10 7.22 11.67
CA GLN A 167 -22.44 6.38 10.54
C GLN A 167 -21.35 6.46 9.46
N ILE A 168 -21.09 5.31 8.84
CA ILE A 168 -20.17 5.21 7.72
C ILE A 168 -20.89 5.70 6.46
N ASP A 169 -20.21 6.50 5.65
CA ASP A 169 -20.67 6.85 4.31
C ASP A 169 -20.43 5.67 3.34
N PRO A 170 -21.47 4.96 2.86
CA PRO A 170 -21.30 3.81 1.97
C PRO A 170 -20.67 4.19 0.62
N GLN A 171 -20.87 5.43 0.16
CA GLN A 171 -20.25 5.90 -1.07
C GLN A 171 -18.74 5.98 -0.91
N HIS A 172 -18.27 6.45 0.25
CA HIS A 172 -16.85 6.51 0.56
C HIS A 172 -16.22 5.11 0.67
N VAL A 173 -16.93 4.14 1.27
CA VAL A 173 -16.49 2.74 1.32
C VAL A 173 -16.22 2.19 -0.08
N SER A 174 -17.16 2.39 -1.01
CA SER A 174 -16.99 1.97 -2.42
C SER A 174 -15.78 2.64 -3.06
N GLN A 175 -15.62 3.96 -2.88
CA GLN A 175 -14.48 4.70 -3.43
C GLN A 175 -13.14 4.18 -2.92
N VAL A 176 -13.03 3.93 -1.62
CA VAL A 176 -11.80 3.40 -1.01
C VAL A 176 -11.49 2.02 -1.58
N LYS A 177 -12.50 1.14 -1.64
CA LYS A 177 -12.36 -0.20 -2.22
C LYS A 177 -11.85 -0.13 -3.66
N ASP A 178 -12.47 0.72 -4.48
CA ASP A 178 -12.12 0.89 -5.89
C ASP A 178 -10.67 1.39 -6.06
N ILE A 179 -10.23 2.32 -5.21
CA ILE A 179 -8.82 2.78 -5.19
C ILE A 179 -7.86 1.60 -4.92
N PHE A 180 -8.14 0.75 -3.92
CA PHE A 180 -7.28 -0.39 -3.64
C PHE A 180 -7.28 -1.42 -4.78
N LEU A 181 -8.44 -1.68 -5.39
CA LEU A 181 -8.55 -2.58 -6.55
C LEU A 181 -7.79 -2.07 -7.76
N GLU A 182 -7.88 -0.77 -8.06
CA GLU A 182 -7.12 -0.13 -9.14
C GLU A 182 -5.62 -0.30 -8.90
N GLN A 183 -5.13 0.02 -7.70
CA GLN A 183 -3.71 -0.10 -7.38
C GLN A 183 -3.21 -1.55 -7.30
N TRP A 184 -4.09 -2.51 -6.99
CA TRP A 184 -3.75 -3.94 -6.97
C TRP A 184 -3.58 -4.52 -8.38
N ARG A 185 -4.34 -4.02 -9.36
CA ARG A 185 -4.34 -4.53 -10.74
C ARG A 185 -3.29 -3.89 -11.65
N HIS A 186 -2.59 -2.86 -11.17
CA HIS A 186 -1.55 -2.13 -11.89
C HIS A 186 -0.15 -2.53 -11.42
#